data_AF-A0A950UG41-F1
#
_entry.id   AF-A0A950UG41-F1
#
_cell.length_a   1.000
_cell.length_b   1.000
_cell.length_c   1.000
_cell.angle_alpha   90.00
_cell.angle_beta   90.00
_cell.angle_gamma   90.00
#
_symmetry.space_group_name_H-M   'P 1'
#
loop_
_entity.id
_entity.type
_entity.pdbx_description
1 polymer ?
#
loop_
_entity_poly.entity_id
_entity_poly.type
_entity_poly.pdbx_seq_one_letter_code
_entity_poly.pdbx_strand_id
1 'polypeptide(L)'
;MSALPSHEAQPANPYRLRRDQGPQTVRELRAALGAVAPADLVAFNEALDAARLDDVAQVVTEYRHVWALRTRLEVSEAISAALADTEPVVPAAEVFARYGLGESAA
;
A
#
# COMPACT_ATOMS: atom_id res chain seq x y z
N MET A 1 -38.12 -0.47 22.67
CA MET A 1 -36.67 -0.72 22.62
C MET A 1 -36.30 -0.98 21.17
N SER A 2 -35.65 -0.05 20.49
CA SER A 2 -35.13 -0.28 19.14
C SER A 2 -33.73 -0.85 19.24
N ALA A 3 -33.55 -2.10 18.80
CA ALA A 3 -32.22 -2.65 18.57
C ALA A 3 -31.63 -1.93 17.36
N LEU A 4 -30.43 -1.35 17.52
CA LEU A 4 -29.64 -0.88 16.40
C LEU A 4 -29.39 -2.07 15.45
N PRO A 5 -29.47 -1.88 14.13
CA PRO A 5 -29.15 -2.95 13.19
C PRO A 5 -27.76 -3.47 13.51
N SER A 6 -27.68 -4.78 13.74
CA SER A 6 -26.42 -5.50 13.94
C SER A 6 -25.43 -5.02 12.90
N HIS A 7 -24.26 -4.57 13.34
CA HIS A 7 -23.14 -4.24 12.46
C HIS A 7 -22.88 -5.46 11.59
N GLU A 8 -23.40 -5.44 10.35
CA GLU A 8 -23.16 -6.50 9.39
C GLU A 8 -21.64 -6.66 9.32
N ALA A 9 -21.15 -7.87 9.59
CA ALA A 9 -19.73 -8.16 9.57
C ALA A 9 -19.19 -7.66 8.22
N GLN A 10 -18.35 -6.62 8.25
CA GLN A 10 -17.75 -6.08 7.04
C GLN A 10 -17.16 -7.23 6.24
N PRO A 11 -17.44 -7.31 4.92
CA PRO A 11 -16.92 -8.39 4.10
C PRO A 11 -15.40 -8.45 4.29
N ALA A 12 -14.89 -9.64 4.59
CA ALA A 12 -13.48 -9.85 4.85
C ALA A 12 -12.69 -9.32 3.64
N ASN A 13 -11.85 -8.31 3.86
CA ASN A 13 -11.07 -7.71 2.80
C ASN A 13 -10.22 -8.81 2.14
N PRO A 14 -10.50 -9.21 0.89
CA PRO A 14 -9.81 -10.33 0.23
C PRO A 14 -8.33 -10.01 -0.02
N TYR A 15 -7.97 -8.73 0.09
CA TYR A 15 -6.64 -8.20 -0.12
C TYR A 15 -5.81 -8.12 1.18
N ARG A 16 -6.39 -8.45 2.34
CA ARG A 16 -5.63 -8.52 3.59
C ARG A 16 -4.80 -9.80 3.63
N LEU A 17 -3.50 -9.67 3.91
CA LEU A 17 -2.65 -10.82 4.15
C LEU A 17 -3.13 -11.57 5.39
N ARG A 18 -3.49 -12.85 5.23
CA ARG A 18 -3.68 -13.75 6.37
C ARG A 18 -2.34 -14.07 7.01
N ARG A 19 -2.37 -14.47 8.28
CA ARG A 19 -1.16 -14.73 9.08
C ARG A 19 -0.21 -15.72 8.38
N ASP A 20 -0.78 -16.76 7.79
CA ASP A 20 -0.14 -17.87 7.08
C ASP A 20 0.21 -17.58 5.61
N GLN A 21 -0.10 -16.39 5.09
CA GLN A 21 0.15 -16.05 3.69
C GLN A 21 1.42 -15.21 3.50
N GLY A 22 2.14 -15.51 2.42
CA GLY A 22 3.37 -14.81 2.04
C GLY A 22 4.57 -15.17 2.91
N PRO A 23 5.64 -14.35 2.86
CA PRO A 23 6.85 -14.58 3.65
C PRO A 23 6.55 -14.66 5.16
N GLN A 24 7.02 -15.73 5.79
CA GLN A 24 6.81 -16.01 7.22
C GLN A 24 8.02 -15.63 8.08
N THR A 25 9.19 -15.49 7.46
CA THR A 25 10.43 -15.11 8.14
C THR A 25 11.08 -13.89 7.50
N VAL A 26 11.94 -13.19 8.25
CA VAL A 26 12.73 -12.07 7.70
C VAL A 26 13.56 -12.51 6.50
N ARG A 27 14.13 -13.74 6.56
CA ARG A 27 14.90 -14.30 5.44
C ARG A 27 14.04 -14.50 4.19
N GLU A 28 12.85 -15.08 4.36
CA GLU A 28 11.91 -15.25 3.25
C GLU A 28 11.46 -13.90 2.69
N LEU A 29 11.23 -12.90 3.55
CA LEU A 29 10.84 -11.57 3.11
C LEU A 29 11.95 -10.90 2.30
N ARG A 30 13.21 -11.03 2.74
CA ARG A 30 14.37 -10.53 1.98
C ARG A 30 14.46 -11.20 0.60
N ALA A 31 14.33 -12.52 0.54
CA ALA A 31 14.37 -13.25 -0.73
C ALA A 31 13.21 -12.85 -1.65
N ALA A 32 12.00 -12.72 -1.10
CA ALA A 32 10.80 -12.36 -1.83
C ALA A 32 10.87 -10.93 -2.38
N LEU A 33 11.34 -9.96 -1.60
CA LEU A 33 11.57 -8.59 -2.05
C LEU A 33 12.65 -8.54 -3.13
N GLY A 34 13.78 -9.23 -2.93
CA GLY A 34 14.86 -9.28 -3.92
C GLY A 34 14.44 -9.89 -5.26
N ALA A 35 13.51 -10.84 -5.25
CA ALA A 35 12.97 -11.46 -6.46
C ALA A 35 12.03 -10.53 -7.25
N VAL A 36 11.30 -9.65 -6.57
CA VAL A 36 10.25 -8.83 -7.20
C VAL A 36 10.72 -7.40 -7.47
N ALA A 37 11.45 -6.80 -6.53
CA ALA A 37 11.96 -5.44 -6.62
C ALA A 37 13.22 -5.28 -5.75
N PRO A 38 14.43 -5.38 -6.32
CA PRO A 38 15.68 -5.24 -5.57
C PRO A 38 15.81 -3.93 -4.78
N ALA A 39 15.21 -2.84 -5.26
CA ALA A 39 15.16 -1.57 -4.55
C ALA A 39 14.38 -1.66 -3.22
N ASP A 40 13.26 -2.38 -3.21
CA ASP A 40 12.44 -2.58 -2.00
C ASP A 40 13.19 -3.45 -0.97
N LEU A 41 14.09 -4.35 -1.41
CA LEU A 41 14.99 -5.09 -0.51
C LEU A 41 16.03 -4.17 0.16
N VAL A 42 16.63 -3.25 -0.59
CA VAL A 42 17.59 -2.29 -0.03
C VAL A 42 16.91 -1.42 1.02
N ALA A 43 15.76 -0.83 0.68
CA ALA A 43 14.98 -0.01 1.60
C ALA A 43 14.52 -0.79 2.85
N PHE A 44 14.15 -2.06 2.69
CA PHE A 44 13.80 -2.92 3.82
C PHE A 44 14.98 -3.13 4.78
N ASN A 45 16.18 -3.40 4.25
CA ASN A 45 17.36 -3.61 5.09
C ASN A 45 17.73 -2.32 5.84
N GLU A 46 17.72 -1.17 5.15
CA GLU A 46 17.98 0.13 5.78
C GLU A 46 16.96 0.44 6.89
N ALA A 47 15.67 0.21 6.63
CA ALA A 47 14.62 0.41 7.61
C ALA A 47 14.76 -0.53 8.81
N LEU A 48 15.16 -1.79 8.58
CA LEU A 48 15.35 -2.77 9.65
C LEU A 48 16.58 -2.44 10.50
N ASP A 49 17.66 -1.97 9.88
CA ASP A 49 18.91 -1.61 10.56
C ASP A 49 18.75 -0.32 11.38
N ALA A 50 17.88 0.60 10.93
CA ALA A 50 17.56 1.84 11.65
C ALA A 50 16.46 1.69 12.71
N ALA A 51 15.68 0.61 12.68
CA ALA A 51 14.55 0.41 13.58
C ALA A 51 15.00 0.17 15.02
N ARG A 52 14.24 0.71 15.98
CA ARG A 52 14.34 0.27 17.36
C ARG A 52 13.79 -1.15 17.49
N LEU A 53 14.25 -1.89 18.50
CA LEU A 53 13.84 -3.29 18.70
C LEU A 53 12.33 -3.47 18.88
N ASP A 54 11.66 -2.49 19.49
CA ASP A 54 10.21 -2.43 19.66
C ASP A 54 9.44 -2.20 18.34
N ASP A 55 10.10 -1.62 17.32
CA ASP A 55 9.48 -1.24 16.04
C ASP A 55 9.71 -2.29 14.93
N VAL A 56 10.59 -3.27 15.13
CA VAL A 56 10.96 -4.28 14.12
C VAL A 56 9.73 -5.01 13.56
N ALA A 57 8.76 -5.33 14.40
CA ALA A 57 7.54 -6.01 13.97
C ALA A 57 6.67 -5.16 13.02
N GLN A 58 6.67 -3.84 13.21
CA GLN A 58 5.97 -2.90 12.33
C GLN A 58 6.66 -2.85 10.96
N VAL A 59 7.99 -2.68 10.93
CA VAL A 59 8.77 -2.66 9.68
C VAL A 59 8.55 -3.93 8.87
N VAL A 60 8.61 -5.11 9.50
CA VAL A 60 8.33 -6.39 8.83
C VAL A 60 6.91 -6.42 8.26
N THR A 61 5.93 -5.90 8.99
CA THR A 61 4.53 -5.88 8.56
C THR A 61 4.32 -4.96 7.35
N GLU A 62 4.91 -3.77 7.37
CA GLU A 62 4.85 -2.80 6.27
C GLU A 62 5.45 -3.40 4.99
N TYR A 63 6.64 -4.00 5.08
CA TYR A 63 7.29 -4.57 3.91
C TYR A 63 6.65 -5.87 3.41
N ARG A 64 5.93 -6.62 4.26
CA ARG A 64 5.04 -7.69 3.78
C ARG A 64 3.89 -7.13 2.94
N HIS A 65 3.34 -5.97 3.29
CA HIS A 65 2.34 -5.31 2.45
C HIS A 65 2.94 -4.80 1.15
N VAL A 66 4.13 -4.19 1.17
CA VAL A 66 4.84 -3.77 -0.05
C VAL A 66 5.02 -4.96 -1.00
N TRP A 67 5.56 -6.07 -0.51
CA TRP A 67 5.69 -7.30 -1.30
C TRP A 67 4.34 -7.78 -1.88
N ALA A 68 3.28 -7.77 -1.08
CA ALA A 68 1.95 -8.19 -1.54
C ALA A 68 1.39 -7.27 -2.64
N LEU A 69 1.63 -5.96 -2.55
CA LEU A 69 1.22 -5.02 -3.60
C LEU A 69 1.99 -5.27 -4.90
N ARG A 70 3.29 -5.58 -4.82
CA ARG A 70 4.14 -5.83 -6.00
C ARG A 70 3.85 -7.15 -6.70
N THR A 71 3.38 -8.17 -5.97
CA THR A 71 3.14 -9.52 -6.51
C THR A 71 1.73 -9.72 -7.04
N ARG A 72 0.82 -8.79 -6.78
CA ARG A 72 -0.56 -8.88 -7.24
C ARG A 72 -0.68 -8.29 -8.64
N LEU A 73 -1.04 -9.14 -9.59
CA LEU A 73 -1.23 -8.77 -10.99
C LEU A 73 -2.23 -7.63 -11.14
N GLU A 74 -3.36 -7.70 -10.42
CA GLU A 74 -4.41 -6.67 -10.41
C GLU A 74 -3.89 -5.29 -9.94
N VAL A 75 -2.96 -5.26 -8.98
CA VAL A 75 -2.36 -4.01 -8.49
C VAL A 75 -1.36 -3.48 -9.52
N SER A 76 -0.56 -4.37 -10.11
CA SER A 76 0.35 -4.01 -11.21
C SER A 76 -0.44 -3.47 -12.41
N GLU A 77 -1.54 -4.11 -12.79
CA GLU A 77 -2.43 -3.69 -13.87
C GLU A 77 -3.12 -2.36 -13.54
N ALA A 78 -3.60 -2.16 -12.31
CA ALA A 78 -4.19 -0.89 -11.90
C ALA A 78 -3.16 0.25 -11.91
N ILE A 79 -1.93 0.00 -11.45
CA ILE A 79 -0.82 0.97 -11.55
C ILE A 79 -0.51 1.25 -13.02
N SER A 80 -0.36 0.21 -13.85
CA SER A 80 -0.08 0.36 -15.27
C SER A 80 -1.21 1.10 -16.00
N ALA A 81 -2.47 0.84 -15.69
CA ALA A 81 -3.62 1.53 -16.26
C ALA A 81 -3.67 3.01 -15.82
N ALA A 82 -3.44 3.27 -14.53
CA ALA A 82 -3.38 4.63 -14.00
C ALA A 82 -2.21 5.44 -14.61
N LEU A 83 -1.10 4.79 -14.96
CA LEU A 83 0.04 5.44 -15.61
C LEU A 83 -0.10 5.52 -17.14
N ALA A 84 -0.79 4.56 -17.76
CA ALA A 84 -0.99 4.52 -19.21
C ALA A 84 -1.87 5.66 -19.73
N ASP A 85 -2.75 6.19 -18.87
CA ASP A 85 -3.63 7.32 -19.16
C ASP A 85 -3.12 8.62 -18.51
N THR A 86 -1.79 8.78 -18.41
CA THR A 86 -1.20 10.07 -18.04
C THR A 86 -1.39 11.08 -19.18
N GLU A 87 -2.59 11.68 -19.22
CA GLU A 87 -2.71 13.08 -19.60
C GLU A 87 -1.65 13.90 -18.83
N PRO A 88 -1.11 14.97 -19.44
CA PRO A 88 -0.09 15.78 -18.80
C PRO A 88 -0.52 16.14 -17.38
N VAL A 89 0.37 15.94 -16.41
CA VAL A 89 0.13 16.25 -14.99
C VAL A 89 -0.38 17.68 -14.89
N VAL A 90 -1.68 17.82 -14.69
CA VAL A 90 -2.33 19.12 -14.53
C VAL A 90 -2.05 19.58 -13.10
N PRO A 91 -1.43 20.75 -12.89
CA PRO A 91 -1.21 21.28 -11.54
C PRO A 91 -2.51 21.25 -10.74
N ALA A 92 -2.45 20.87 -9.46
CA ALA A 92 -3.65 20.77 -8.61
C ALA A 92 -4.49 22.07 -8.60
N ALA A 93 -3.82 23.23 -8.73
CA ALA A 93 -4.47 24.53 -8.87
C ALA A 93 -5.37 24.63 -10.11
N GLU A 94 -4.95 24.09 -11.25
CA GLU A 94 -5.75 24.08 -12.48
C GLU A 94 -6.95 23.13 -12.37
N VAL A 95 -6.80 22.02 -11.65
CA VAL A 95 -7.91 21.11 -11.33
C VAL A 95 -8.93 21.81 -10.43
N PHE A 96 -8.48 22.46 -9.36
CA PHE A 96 -9.36 23.18 -8.45
C PHE A 96 -10.06 24.36 -9.13
N ALA A 97 -9.38 25.07 -10.04
CA ALA A 97 -9.99 26.12 -10.85
C ALA A 97 -11.04 25.58 -11.82
N ARG A 98 -10.76 24.45 -12.49
CA ARG A 98 -11.68 23.79 -13.45
C ARG A 98 -12.98 23.33 -12.79
N TYR A 99 -12.91 22.86 -11.54
CA TYR A 99 -14.07 22.35 -10.80
C TYR A 99 -14.66 23.33 -9.78
N GLY A 100 -14.19 24.58 -9.73
CA GLY A 100 -14.68 25.60 -8.80
C GLY A 100 -14.44 25.25 -7.32
N LEU A 101 -13.42 24.42 -7.05
CA LEU A 101 -13.06 23.95 -5.71
C LEU A 101 -11.90 24.76 -5.09
N GLY A 102 -11.33 25.71 -5.84
CA GLY A 102 -10.40 26.69 -5.28
C GLY A 102 -11.16 27.66 -4.39
N GLU A 103 -10.62 27.97 -3.20
CA GLU A 103 -11.22 28.90 -2.24
C GLU A 103 -11.81 30.11 -2.96
N SER A 104 -13.13 30.25 -2.84
CA SER A 104 -13.82 31.50 -3.11
C SER A 104 -13.39 32.47 -2.02
N ALA A 105 -12.19 33.03 -2.16
CA ALA A 105 -11.69 34.10 -1.33
C ALA A 105 -12.21 35.42 -1.90
N ALA A 106 -13.35 35.84 -1.33
CA ALA A 106 -13.91 37.20 -1.24
C ALA A 106 -14.27 37.95 -2.54
#